data_AF-A0A7S0ADV0-F1
#
_entry.id   AF-A0A7S0ADV0-F1
#
_cell.length_a   1.000
_cell.length_b   1.000
_cell.length_c   1.000
_cell.angle_alpha   90.00
_cell.angle_beta   90.00
_cell.angle_gamma   90.00
#
_symmetry.space_group_name_H-M   'P 1'
#
loop_
_entity.id
_entity.type
_entity.pdbx_description
1 polymer ?
#
loop_
_entity_poly.entity_id
_entity_poly.type
_entity_poly.pdbx_seq_one_letter_code
_entity_poly.pdbx_strand_id
1 'polypeptide(L)'
;LLRWLAFRVMFGTGMSKLGANASLCWRQLTCTTTHYETQPIPNAMAWFMHHLPLPLHKAECALTLFVEVPAPFLMLVPLRNVRLIGGLLPTFLMACIVLTGSYAYINWITLVPFLACLDDAFLGRWACPAATATEARCADAGWAASAPASVGRPLPWLGGWGDLVPRYSPVGPELLAGRPPSAPLAFAQRAATLLACLGLSAMVAVKSAAPLRELASPSPWLQYYDDYFFVNAYGVFGFINQKRIGVALEYTHDGFSWFPLDFPAVPGSPDRMPAYITPYHYRADWQVWIETTASMEGNPAAIWEFHGLPDFIRVLVAKVLAGDTQAAS
;
A
#
# COMPACT_ATOMS: atom_id res chain seq x y z
N LEU A 1 -5.23 -15.40 0.68
CA LEU A 1 -4.32 -14.77 -0.31
C LEU A 1 -4.25 -13.25 -0.13
N LEU A 2 -5.34 -12.50 -0.24
CA LEU A 2 -5.31 -11.03 -0.06
C LEU A 2 -4.79 -10.58 1.32
N ARG A 3 -5.18 -11.26 2.41
CA ARG A 3 -4.60 -11.02 3.76
C ARG A 3 -3.09 -11.28 3.82
N TRP A 4 -2.60 -12.26 3.07
CA TRP A 4 -1.16 -12.54 2.95
C TRP A 4 -0.44 -11.46 2.15
N LEU A 5 -1.07 -10.95 1.09
CA LEU A 5 -0.58 -9.80 0.34
C LEU A 5 -0.52 -8.54 1.23
N ALA A 6 -1.61 -8.22 1.93
CA ALA A 6 -1.67 -7.10 2.88
C ALA A 6 -0.57 -7.17 3.93
N PHE A 7 -0.38 -8.36 4.52
CA PHE A 7 0.69 -8.61 5.47
C PHE A 7 2.07 -8.31 4.86
N ARG A 8 2.39 -8.88 3.70
CA ARG A 8 3.70 -8.67 3.04
C ARG A 8 3.95 -7.23 2.66
N VAL A 9 2.93 -6.51 2.17
CA VAL A 9 3.05 -5.09 1.80
C VAL A 9 3.40 -4.26 3.03
N MET A 10 2.65 -4.40 4.11
CA MET A 10 2.89 -3.61 5.34
C MET A 10 4.19 -4.02 6.03
N PHE A 11 4.34 -5.32 6.29
CA PHE A 11 5.51 -5.85 6.98
C PHE A 11 6.79 -5.55 6.21
N GLY A 12 6.78 -5.70 4.89
CA GLY A 12 7.94 -5.39 4.07
C GLY A 12 8.29 -3.91 4.05
N THR A 13 7.29 -3.04 3.99
CA THR A 13 7.45 -1.58 4.10
C THR A 13 7.97 -1.14 5.47
N GLY A 14 7.66 -1.88 6.54
CA GLY A 14 8.21 -1.64 7.87
C GLY A 14 9.65 -2.16 8.02
N MET A 15 9.93 -3.34 7.46
CA MET A 15 11.28 -3.92 7.48
C MET A 15 12.28 -3.08 6.68
N SER A 16 11.87 -2.43 5.58
CA SER A 16 12.73 -1.49 4.86
C SER A 16 13.21 -0.31 5.72
N LYS A 17 12.45 0.07 6.76
CA LYS A 17 12.80 1.15 7.70
C LYS A 17 13.67 0.69 8.87
N LEU A 18 13.65 -0.61 9.17
CA LEU A 18 14.46 -1.22 10.23
C LEU A 18 15.76 -1.85 9.71
N GLY A 19 15.88 -2.00 8.39
CA GLY A 19 17.06 -2.51 7.72
C GLY A 19 18.35 -1.79 8.12
N ALA A 20 19.50 -2.47 7.98
CA ALA A 20 20.79 -1.89 8.35
C ALA A 20 21.19 -0.70 7.46
N ASN A 21 20.70 -0.65 6.20
CA ASN A 21 20.94 0.46 5.27
C ASN A 21 19.82 1.51 5.30
N ALA A 22 18.81 1.35 6.16
CA ALA A 22 17.76 2.35 6.34
C ALA A 22 18.32 3.64 6.95
N SER A 23 17.65 4.76 6.71
CA SER A 23 18.08 6.05 7.28
C SER A 23 18.09 6.01 8.82
N LEU A 24 19.17 6.54 9.42
CA LEU A 24 19.35 6.57 10.88
C LEU A 24 18.19 7.24 11.63
N CYS A 25 17.48 8.17 10.97
CA CYS A 25 16.33 8.86 11.54
C CYS A 25 15.21 7.92 11.99
N TRP A 26 15.09 6.71 11.42
CA TRP A 26 14.05 5.75 11.82
C TRP A 26 14.32 5.23 13.23
N ARG A 27 15.59 4.99 13.56
CA ARG A 27 16.04 4.57 14.89
C ARG A 27 15.95 5.70 15.91
N GLN A 28 16.08 6.94 15.46
CA GLN A 28 15.96 8.14 16.29
C GLN A 28 14.52 8.66 16.41
N LEU A 29 13.58 8.07 15.64
CA LEU A 29 12.19 8.51 15.50
C LEU A 29 12.07 9.96 15.02
N THR A 30 12.95 10.38 14.12
CA THR A 30 13.00 11.75 13.60
C THR A 30 12.71 11.84 12.10
N CYS A 31 12.44 10.73 11.41
CA CYS A 31 12.28 10.80 9.94
C CYS A 31 11.15 11.71 9.48
N THR A 32 10.04 11.82 10.24
CA THR A 32 8.92 12.68 9.83
C THR A 32 9.24 14.17 9.90
N THR A 33 10.33 14.59 10.57
CA THR A 33 10.72 16.02 10.61
C THR A 33 11.13 16.53 9.22
N THR A 34 11.81 15.71 8.41
CA THR A 34 12.21 16.07 7.03
C THR A 34 11.36 15.41 5.96
N HIS A 35 10.60 14.37 6.32
CA HIS A 35 9.80 13.61 5.35
C HIS A 35 8.76 14.48 4.63
N TYR A 36 8.03 15.33 5.35
CA TYR A 36 6.96 16.14 4.77
C TYR A 36 7.45 17.12 3.70
N GLU A 37 8.71 17.54 3.78
CA GLU A 37 9.36 18.40 2.79
C GLU A 37 9.93 17.59 1.60
N THR A 38 10.55 16.45 1.90
CA THR A 38 11.33 15.66 0.93
C THR A 38 10.53 14.57 0.19
N GLN A 39 9.27 14.33 0.59
CA GLN A 39 8.33 13.44 -0.09
C GLN A 39 8.04 13.86 -1.54
N PRO A 40 7.47 12.98 -2.38
CA PRO A 40 7.34 13.22 -3.82
C PRO A 40 6.66 14.53 -4.18
N ILE A 41 5.38 14.64 -3.84
CA ILE A 41 4.58 15.84 -4.08
C ILE A 41 3.90 16.20 -2.75
N PRO A 42 4.50 17.11 -1.97
CA PRO A 42 3.88 17.58 -0.73
C PRO A 42 2.63 18.39 -1.07
N ASN A 43 1.63 18.30 -0.19
CA ASN A 43 0.39 19.05 -0.30
C ASN A 43 0.30 20.09 0.83
N ALA A 44 -0.76 20.90 0.84
CA ALA A 44 -0.95 21.92 1.86
C ALA A 44 -0.94 21.37 3.30
N MET A 45 -1.46 20.16 3.53
CA MET A 45 -1.44 19.53 4.85
C MET A 45 -0.02 19.19 5.29
N ALA A 46 0.85 18.77 4.37
CA ALA A 46 2.24 18.47 4.67
C ALA A 46 2.97 19.64 5.33
N TRP A 47 2.66 20.87 4.91
CA TRP A 47 3.23 22.08 5.51
C TRP A 47 2.86 22.20 6.99
N PHE A 48 1.59 22.01 7.34
CA PHE A 48 1.15 22.03 8.74
C PHE A 48 1.82 20.92 9.56
N MET A 49 1.90 19.71 8.98
CA MET A 49 2.51 18.57 9.65
C MET A 49 4.00 18.78 9.87
N HIS A 50 4.72 19.39 8.93
CA HIS A 50 6.15 19.68 9.04
C HIS A 50 6.49 20.61 10.23
N HIS A 51 5.56 21.49 10.62
CA HIS A 51 5.75 22.43 11.73
C HIS A 51 5.29 21.87 13.09
N LEU A 52 4.94 20.59 13.17
CA LEU A 52 4.59 19.97 14.44
C LEU A 52 5.82 19.88 15.35
N PRO A 53 5.64 19.99 16.69
CA PRO A 53 6.74 19.86 17.62
C PRO A 53 7.34 18.44 17.59
N LEU A 54 8.66 18.36 17.83
CA LEU A 54 9.43 17.11 17.79
C LEU A 54 8.80 15.90 18.53
N PRO A 55 8.16 16.03 19.71
CA PRO A 55 7.51 14.90 20.36
C PRO A 55 6.39 14.26 19.51
N LEU A 56 5.65 15.05 18.74
CA LEU A 56 4.62 14.54 17.84
C LEU A 56 5.25 13.80 16.67
N HIS A 57 6.32 14.32 16.08
CA HIS A 57 7.08 13.60 15.04
C HIS A 57 7.64 12.26 15.53
N LYS A 58 8.15 12.21 16.76
CA LYS A 58 8.57 10.94 17.37
C LYS A 58 7.42 9.96 17.52
N ALA A 59 6.24 10.45 17.91
CA ALA A 59 5.04 9.63 18.02
C ALA A 59 4.58 9.12 16.64
N GLU A 60 4.62 9.96 15.60
CA GLU A 60 4.31 9.56 14.22
C GLU A 60 5.24 8.45 13.73
N CYS A 61 6.56 8.61 13.88
CA CYS A 61 7.52 7.58 13.50
C CYS A 61 7.27 6.26 14.26
N ALA A 62 7.02 6.33 15.56
CA ALA A 62 6.73 5.16 16.38
C ALA A 62 5.43 4.47 15.95
N LEU A 63 4.39 5.25 15.67
CA LEU A 63 3.10 4.74 15.19
C LEU A 63 3.24 4.07 13.82
N THR A 64 3.96 4.69 12.89
CA THR A 64 4.26 4.12 11.57
C THR A 64 4.95 2.77 11.71
N LEU A 65 6.02 2.70 12.51
CA LEU A 65 6.72 1.43 12.76
C LEU A 65 5.82 0.39 13.44
N PHE A 66 4.95 0.80 14.37
CA PHE A 66 4.00 -0.10 15.02
C PHE A 66 2.97 -0.67 14.03
N VAL A 67 2.42 0.17 13.15
CA VAL A 67 1.40 -0.21 12.18
C VAL A 67 1.99 -1.02 11.02
N GLU A 68 3.25 -0.79 10.67
CA GLU A 68 3.92 -1.50 9.59
C GLU A 68 4.59 -2.79 10.03
N VAL A 69 5.03 -2.93 11.30
CA VAL A 69 5.80 -4.12 11.73
C VAL A 69 4.99 -5.03 12.67
N PRO A 70 4.58 -4.62 13.89
CA PRO A 70 3.70 -5.42 14.74
C PRO A 70 2.27 -5.63 14.23
N ALA A 71 1.57 -4.57 13.80
CA ALA A 71 0.14 -4.65 13.51
C ALA A 71 -0.25 -5.62 12.37
N PRO A 72 0.55 -5.83 11.31
CA PRO A 72 0.19 -6.75 10.24
C PRO A 72 0.05 -8.20 10.71
N PHE A 73 0.73 -8.61 11.78
CA PHE A 73 0.55 -9.95 12.35
C PHE A 73 -0.90 -10.19 12.79
N LEU A 74 -1.62 -9.15 13.22
CA LEU A 74 -3.04 -9.21 13.56
C LEU A 74 -3.89 -9.62 12.34
N MET A 75 -3.46 -9.29 11.12
CA MET A 75 -4.12 -9.71 9.88
C MET A 75 -4.02 -11.21 9.63
N LEU A 76 -3.10 -11.93 10.27
CA LEU A 76 -2.94 -13.38 10.12
C LEU A 76 -3.72 -14.16 11.18
N VAL A 77 -4.11 -13.50 12.27
CA VAL A 77 -4.88 -14.11 13.36
C VAL A 77 -6.30 -14.43 12.87
N PRO A 78 -6.81 -15.65 13.10
CA PRO A 78 -8.14 -16.05 12.65
C PRO A 78 -9.29 -15.44 13.48
N LEU A 79 -8.99 -14.85 14.64
CA LEU A 79 -9.97 -14.16 15.50
C LEU A 79 -10.54 -12.91 14.83
N ARG A 80 -11.87 -12.84 14.71
CA ARG A 80 -12.61 -11.78 14.01
C ARG A 80 -12.17 -10.37 14.41
N ASN A 81 -12.26 -10.03 15.70
CA ASN A 81 -11.98 -8.67 16.17
C ASN A 81 -10.51 -8.28 15.96
N VAL A 82 -9.60 -9.24 16.15
CA VAL A 82 -8.15 -9.01 15.92
C VAL A 82 -7.88 -8.76 14.44
N ARG A 83 -8.51 -9.55 13.56
CA ARG A 83 -8.41 -9.37 12.10
C ARG A 83 -8.95 -8.01 11.67
N LEU A 84 -10.09 -7.57 12.20
CA LEU A 84 -10.67 -6.26 11.89
C LEU A 84 -9.70 -5.13 12.28
N ILE A 85 -9.14 -5.19 13.50
CA ILE A 85 -8.11 -4.23 13.96
C ILE A 85 -6.89 -4.25 13.03
N GLY A 86 -6.43 -5.44 12.63
CA GLY A 86 -5.32 -5.63 11.70
C GLY A 86 -5.55 -5.01 10.32
N GLY A 87 -6.79 -4.88 9.86
CA GLY A 87 -7.14 -4.15 8.64
C GLY A 87 -7.33 -2.65 8.85
N LEU A 88 -7.97 -2.25 9.95
CA LEU A 88 -8.33 -0.84 10.19
C LEU A 88 -7.12 0.04 10.53
N LEU A 89 -6.16 -0.46 11.31
CA LEU A 89 -4.93 0.27 11.65
C LEU A 89 -4.14 0.73 10.41
N PRO A 90 -3.77 -0.15 9.46
CA PRO A 90 -3.07 0.25 8.25
C PRO A 90 -3.95 1.04 7.28
N THR A 91 -5.27 0.80 7.24
CA THR A 91 -6.19 1.68 6.50
C THR A 91 -6.14 3.11 7.02
N PHE A 92 -6.12 3.29 8.35
CA PHE A 92 -5.97 4.60 8.96
C PHE A 92 -4.62 5.25 8.61
N LEU A 93 -3.52 4.49 8.70
CA LEU A 93 -2.20 4.99 8.29
C LEU A 93 -2.19 5.46 6.83
N MET A 94 -2.71 4.66 5.89
CA MET A 94 -2.79 5.04 4.48
C MET A 94 -3.63 6.29 4.26
N ALA A 95 -4.76 6.42 4.97
CA ALA A 95 -5.58 7.63 4.91
C ALA A 95 -4.79 8.88 5.37
N CYS A 96 -4.04 8.76 6.47
CA CYS A 96 -3.15 9.85 6.92
C CYS A 96 -2.11 10.19 5.86
N ILE A 97 -1.42 9.20 5.28
CA ILE A 97 -0.39 9.43 4.25
C ILE A 97 -0.99 10.13 3.02
N VAL A 98 -2.19 9.73 2.58
CA VAL A 98 -2.90 10.36 1.45
C VAL A 98 -3.31 11.81 1.78
N LEU A 99 -3.67 12.09 3.04
CA LEU A 99 -4.01 13.43 3.48
C LEU A 99 -2.78 14.33 3.57
N THR A 100 -1.61 13.79 3.93
CA THR A 100 -0.38 14.56 4.19
C THR A 100 0.62 14.58 3.03
N GLY A 101 0.31 13.94 1.90
CA GLY A 101 1.16 13.97 0.71
C GLY A 101 0.54 13.24 -0.48
N SER A 102 1.11 13.41 -1.66
CA SER A 102 0.74 12.63 -2.84
C SER A 102 1.86 11.66 -3.22
N TYR A 103 1.53 10.37 -3.15
CA TYR A 103 2.40 9.26 -3.59
C TYR A 103 1.78 8.56 -4.80
N ALA A 104 1.06 9.33 -5.63
CA ALA A 104 0.27 8.78 -6.72
C ALA A 104 -0.73 7.72 -6.24
N TYR A 105 -0.89 6.67 -7.05
CA TYR A 105 -1.88 5.63 -6.86
C TYR A 105 -1.49 4.58 -5.80
N ILE A 106 -0.23 4.56 -5.33
CA ILE A 106 0.29 3.45 -4.52
C ILE A 106 -0.44 3.28 -3.17
N ASN A 107 -0.78 4.38 -2.50
CA ASN A 107 -1.49 4.31 -1.23
C ASN A 107 -2.94 3.84 -1.41
N TRP A 108 -3.58 4.25 -2.51
CA TRP A 108 -4.94 3.86 -2.84
C TRP A 108 -5.04 2.37 -3.18
N ILE A 109 -4.13 1.85 -4.00
CA ILE A 109 -4.13 0.42 -4.34
C ILE A 109 -3.78 -0.45 -3.12
N THR A 110 -2.95 0.06 -2.21
CA THR A 110 -2.61 -0.60 -0.94
C THR A 110 -3.82 -0.79 -0.02
N LEU A 111 -4.85 0.07 -0.11
CA LEU A 111 -6.09 -0.10 0.65
C LEU A 111 -6.92 -1.32 0.23
N VAL A 112 -6.85 -1.71 -1.05
CA VAL A 112 -7.66 -2.80 -1.62
C VAL A 112 -7.46 -4.13 -0.88
N PRO A 113 -6.23 -4.65 -0.67
CA PRO A 113 -6.03 -5.90 0.06
C PRO A 113 -6.44 -5.81 1.55
N PHE A 114 -6.53 -4.61 2.15
CA PHE A 114 -7.01 -4.46 3.53
C PHE A 114 -8.51 -4.71 3.67
N LEU A 115 -9.29 -4.53 2.59
CA LEU A 115 -10.71 -4.89 2.56
C LEU A 115 -10.93 -6.38 2.88
N ALA A 116 -9.96 -7.25 2.56
CA ALA A 116 -10.02 -8.67 2.89
C ALA A 116 -9.94 -8.98 4.40
N CYS A 117 -9.64 -7.98 5.24
CA CYS A 117 -9.71 -8.10 6.69
C CYS A 117 -11.11 -7.76 7.24
N LEU A 118 -11.90 -6.99 6.48
CA LEU A 118 -13.25 -6.57 6.82
C LEU A 118 -14.24 -7.68 6.44
N ASP A 119 -15.23 -7.95 7.30
CA ASP A 119 -16.30 -8.91 7.02
C ASP A 119 -17.58 -8.23 6.52
N ASP A 120 -18.46 -9.01 5.89
CA ASP A 120 -19.72 -8.51 5.34
C ASP A 120 -20.61 -7.88 6.41
N ALA A 121 -20.51 -8.35 7.67
CA ALA A 121 -21.23 -7.78 8.79
C ALA A 121 -20.72 -6.36 9.16
N PHE A 122 -19.42 -6.10 9.02
CA PHE A 122 -18.83 -4.78 9.19
C PHE A 122 -19.18 -3.89 8.00
N LEU A 123 -18.93 -4.35 6.77
CA LEU A 123 -19.20 -3.57 5.55
C LEU A 123 -20.68 -3.26 5.38
N GLY A 124 -21.56 -4.21 5.68
CA GLY A 124 -23.01 -4.06 5.58
C GLY A 124 -23.62 -3.02 6.53
N ARG A 125 -22.88 -2.60 7.58
CA ARG A 125 -23.31 -1.48 8.45
C ARG A 125 -23.07 -0.10 7.82
N TRP A 126 -22.10 0.01 6.91
CA TRP A 126 -21.64 1.30 6.38
C TRP A 126 -21.89 1.49 4.89
N ALA A 127 -21.93 0.40 4.10
CA ALA A 127 -21.87 0.45 2.64
C ALA A 127 -23.08 -0.14 1.91
N CYS A 128 -23.94 -0.93 2.56
CA CYS A 128 -25.09 -1.57 1.90
C CYS A 128 -26.43 -1.04 2.42
N PRO A 129 -27.39 -0.70 1.53
CA PRO A 129 -28.79 -0.56 1.90
C PRO A 129 -29.30 -1.81 2.61
N ALA A 130 -30.19 -1.65 3.59
CA ALA A 130 -30.74 -2.76 4.38
C ALA A 130 -31.34 -3.88 3.51
N ALA A 131 -31.86 -3.54 2.33
CA ALA A 131 -32.37 -4.48 1.33
C ALA A 131 -31.28 -5.43 0.78
N THR A 132 -30.14 -4.90 0.33
CA THR A 132 -29.02 -5.69 -0.22
C THR A 132 -28.39 -6.58 0.84
N ALA A 133 -28.30 -6.09 2.08
CA ALA A 133 -27.84 -6.89 3.21
C ALA A 133 -28.84 -7.99 3.61
N THR A 134 -30.12 -7.83 3.29
CA THR A 134 -31.16 -8.85 3.50
C THR A 134 -31.10 -9.90 2.41
N GLU A 135 -30.94 -9.51 1.13
CA GLU A 135 -30.69 -10.45 0.03
C GLU A 135 -29.44 -11.29 0.25
N ALA A 136 -28.32 -10.67 0.65
CA ALA A 136 -27.10 -11.39 0.99
C ALA A 136 -27.31 -12.37 2.16
N ARG A 137 -28.04 -11.95 3.20
CA ARG A 137 -28.41 -12.84 4.32
C ARG A 137 -29.34 -13.99 3.91
N CYS A 138 -30.25 -13.76 2.97
CA CYS A 138 -31.11 -14.81 2.41
C CYS A 138 -30.30 -15.78 1.54
N ALA A 139 -29.33 -15.29 0.76
CA ALA A 139 -28.37 -16.10 0.02
C ALA A 139 -27.49 -16.93 0.98
N ASP A 140 -26.99 -16.34 2.06
CA ASP A 140 -26.25 -17.00 3.14
C ASP A 140 -27.11 -18.01 3.92
N ALA A 141 -28.41 -17.75 4.09
CA ALA A 141 -29.34 -18.69 4.73
C ALA A 141 -29.64 -19.89 3.83
N GLY A 142 -29.80 -19.66 2.52
CA GLY A 142 -29.87 -20.73 1.52
C GLY A 142 -28.56 -21.55 1.46
N TRP A 143 -27.43 -20.89 1.71
CA TRP A 143 -26.10 -21.50 1.85
C TRP A 143 -25.95 -22.34 3.14
N ALA A 144 -26.43 -21.84 4.29
CA ALA A 144 -26.34 -22.48 5.61
C ALA A 144 -27.29 -23.68 5.80
N ALA A 145 -28.36 -23.78 5.00
CA ALA A 145 -29.25 -24.94 4.99
C ALA A 145 -28.61 -26.22 4.42
N SER A 146 -27.40 -26.11 3.83
CA SER A 146 -26.60 -27.28 3.45
C SER A 146 -25.86 -27.85 4.67
N ALA A 147 -26.04 -29.16 4.94
CA ALA A 147 -25.55 -29.79 6.16
C ALA A 147 -24.03 -29.57 6.38
N PRO A 148 -23.60 -29.06 7.56
CA PRO A 148 -22.18 -28.86 7.83
C PRO A 148 -21.50 -30.21 8.03
N ALA A 149 -20.31 -30.39 7.43
CA ALA A 149 -19.41 -31.47 7.80
C ALA A 149 -19.03 -31.30 9.28
N SER A 150 -19.39 -32.28 10.12
CA SER A 150 -18.98 -32.34 11.52
C SER A 150 -17.47 -32.53 11.61
N VAL A 151 -16.71 -31.44 11.72
CA VAL A 151 -15.30 -31.50 12.10
C VAL A 151 -15.15 -30.91 13.50
N GLY A 152 -14.87 -31.79 14.47
CA GLY A 152 -14.27 -31.46 15.78
C GLY A 152 -15.22 -30.89 16.84
N ARG A 153 -15.31 -31.58 17.99
CA ARG A 153 -15.86 -31.01 19.24
C ARG A 153 -14.96 -29.86 19.72
N PRO A 154 -15.51 -28.74 20.20
CA PRO A 154 -14.72 -27.64 20.77
C PRO A 154 -14.08 -28.04 22.12
N LEU A 155 -12.82 -27.64 22.33
CA LEU A 155 -12.14 -27.72 23.63
C LEU A 155 -12.63 -26.58 24.55
N PRO A 156 -13.10 -26.86 25.77
CA PRO A 156 -13.93 -25.94 26.57
C PRO A 156 -13.24 -24.71 27.18
N TRP A 157 -11.92 -24.54 27.06
CA TRP A 157 -11.16 -23.45 27.70
C TRP A 157 -10.58 -22.41 26.71
N LEU A 158 -10.73 -22.64 25.40
CA LEU A 158 -10.53 -21.63 24.36
C LEU A 158 -11.91 -21.27 23.82
N GLY A 159 -12.33 -20.00 23.95
CA GLY A 159 -13.63 -19.51 23.50
C GLY A 159 -14.04 -20.07 22.13
N GLY A 160 -15.34 -20.35 21.98
CA GLY A 160 -15.89 -21.20 20.91
C GLY A 160 -15.37 -20.88 19.51
N TRP A 161 -15.02 -21.95 18.77
CA TRP A 161 -14.45 -21.92 17.42
C TRP A 161 -15.40 -21.40 16.32
N GLY A 162 -16.55 -20.84 16.67
CA GLY A 162 -17.55 -20.31 15.73
C GLY A 162 -17.02 -19.17 14.85
N ASP A 163 -16.00 -18.45 15.32
CA ASP A 163 -15.42 -17.29 14.63
C ASP A 163 -14.16 -17.62 13.80
N LEU A 164 -13.63 -18.85 13.91
CA LEU A 164 -12.29 -19.18 13.41
C LEU A 164 -12.25 -19.59 11.93
N VAL A 165 -13.37 -20.08 11.37
CA VAL A 165 -13.47 -20.48 9.96
C VAL A 165 -14.88 -20.18 9.46
N PRO A 166 -15.06 -19.27 8.49
CA PRO A 166 -16.31 -19.17 7.74
C PRO A 166 -16.60 -20.52 7.07
N ARG A 167 -17.73 -21.16 7.44
CA ARG A 167 -18.12 -22.46 6.91
C ARG A 167 -18.74 -22.26 5.53
N TYR A 168 -17.92 -22.45 4.49
CA TYR A 168 -18.35 -22.34 3.10
C TYR A 168 -18.58 -23.74 2.50
N SER A 169 -19.79 -24.02 2.02
CA SER A 169 -20.16 -25.23 1.26
C SER A 169 -20.43 -24.81 -0.19
N PRO A 170 -19.71 -25.31 -1.20
CA PRO A 170 -19.90 -24.85 -2.57
C PRO A 170 -21.28 -25.26 -3.08
N VAL A 171 -22.13 -24.28 -3.40
CA VAL A 171 -23.42 -24.50 -4.07
C VAL A 171 -23.15 -24.54 -5.58
N GLY A 172 -23.27 -25.71 -6.20
CA GLY A 172 -23.21 -25.86 -7.65
C GLY A 172 -24.52 -25.45 -8.34
N PRO A 173 -24.52 -25.25 -9.67
CA PRO A 173 -25.71 -24.90 -10.45
C PRO A 173 -26.90 -25.88 -10.29
N GLU A 174 -26.64 -27.13 -9.91
CA GLU A 174 -27.68 -28.14 -9.62
C GLU A 174 -28.52 -27.80 -8.37
N LEU A 175 -27.93 -27.21 -7.34
CA LEU A 175 -28.64 -26.80 -6.11
C LEU A 175 -29.52 -25.57 -6.34
N LEU A 176 -29.10 -24.65 -7.22
CA LEU A 176 -29.93 -23.52 -7.67
C LEU A 176 -31.16 -23.99 -8.47
N ALA A 177 -31.06 -25.15 -9.11
CA ALA A 177 -32.17 -25.81 -9.80
C ALA A 177 -33.01 -26.73 -8.88
N GLY A 178 -32.78 -26.71 -7.57
CA GLY A 178 -33.52 -27.54 -6.59
C GLY A 178 -33.20 -29.04 -6.64
N ARG A 179 -32.13 -29.44 -7.34
CA ARG A 179 -31.69 -30.84 -7.42
C ARG A 179 -30.52 -31.05 -6.46
N PRO A 180 -30.62 -31.92 -5.45
CA PRO A 180 -29.47 -32.24 -4.62
C PRO A 180 -28.41 -32.93 -5.51
N PRO A 181 -27.16 -32.47 -5.52
CA PRO A 181 -26.10 -33.14 -6.26
C PRO A 181 -25.99 -34.58 -5.74
N SER A 182 -25.77 -35.53 -6.65
CA SER A 182 -25.52 -36.92 -6.23
C SER A 182 -24.35 -36.94 -5.24
N ALA A 183 -24.48 -37.71 -4.14
CA ALA A 183 -23.46 -37.82 -3.10
C ALA A 183 -22.01 -37.98 -3.63
N PRO A 184 -21.74 -38.80 -4.68
CA PRO A 184 -20.39 -38.92 -5.23
C PRO A 184 -19.91 -37.66 -5.98
N LEU A 185 -20.78 -36.95 -6.70
CA LEU A 185 -20.42 -35.72 -7.41
C LEU A 185 -20.11 -34.58 -6.42
N ALA A 186 -20.93 -34.46 -5.37
CA ALA A 186 -20.71 -33.49 -4.30
C ALA A 186 -19.40 -33.76 -3.54
N PHE A 187 -19.06 -35.03 -3.29
CA PHE A 187 -17.80 -35.42 -2.68
C PHE A 187 -16.60 -35.11 -3.59
N ALA A 188 -16.68 -35.49 -4.87
CA ALA A 188 -15.63 -35.24 -5.85
C ALA A 188 -15.33 -33.74 -6.02
N GLN A 189 -16.38 -32.90 -6.09
CA GLN A 189 -16.23 -31.44 -6.17
C GLN A 189 -15.56 -30.88 -4.92
N ARG A 190 -15.98 -31.31 -3.72
CA ARG A 190 -15.34 -30.88 -2.45
C ARG A 190 -13.88 -31.30 -2.37
N ALA A 191 -13.57 -32.55 -2.76
CA ALA A 191 -12.21 -33.04 -2.79
C ALA A 191 -11.35 -32.25 -3.79
N ALA A 192 -11.86 -31.98 -4.99
CA ALA A 192 -11.18 -31.15 -5.98
C ALA A 192 -10.94 -29.72 -5.49
N THR A 193 -11.93 -29.08 -4.88
CA THR A 193 -11.77 -27.74 -4.28
C THR A 193 -10.73 -27.74 -3.16
N LEU A 194 -10.77 -28.71 -2.25
CA LEU A 194 -9.81 -28.83 -1.17
C LEU A 194 -8.38 -29.05 -1.71
N LEU A 195 -8.21 -29.96 -2.66
CA LEU A 195 -6.92 -30.22 -3.31
C LEU A 195 -6.41 -28.98 -4.03
N ALA A 196 -7.27 -28.24 -4.72
CA ALA A 196 -6.89 -26.97 -5.37
C ALA A 196 -6.47 -25.92 -4.34
N CYS A 197 -7.19 -25.76 -3.23
CA CYS A 197 -6.83 -24.84 -2.15
C CYS A 197 -5.51 -25.23 -1.47
N LEU A 198 -5.29 -26.53 -1.22
CA LEU A 198 -4.05 -27.04 -0.65
C LEU A 198 -2.88 -26.84 -1.61
N GLY A 199 -3.06 -27.16 -2.90
CA GLY A 199 -2.06 -26.96 -3.94
C GLY A 199 -1.68 -25.48 -4.10
N LEU A 200 -2.66 -24.58 -4.15
CA LEU A 200 -2.44 -23.14 -4.21
C LEU A 200 -1.73 -22.62 -2.95
N SER A 201 -2.12 -23.10 -1.77
CA SER A 201 -1.48 -22.72 -0.51
C SER A 201 -0.03 -23.21 -0.44
N ALA A 202 0.24 -24.43 -0.88
CA ALA A 202 1.59 -24.99 -0.97
C ALA A 202 2.44 -24.20 -1.97
N MET A 203 1.91 -23.90 -3.15
CA MET A 203 2.59 -23.07 -4.15
C MET A 203 2.97 -21.70 -3.57
N VAL A 204 2.03 -21.02 -2.91
CA VAL A 204 2.28 -19.71 -2.28
C VAL A 204 3.28 -19.81 -1.14
N ALA A 205 3.23 -20.86 -0.31
CA ALA A 205 4.20 -21.07 0.76
C ALA A 205 5.62 -21.26 0.20
N VAL A 206 5.77 -22.11 -0.83
CA VAL A 206 7.06 -22.34 -1.50
C VAL A 206 7.59 -21.05 -2.13
N LYS A 207 6.75 -20.34 -2.89
CA LYS A 207 7.13 -19.09 -3.56
C LYS A 207 7.38 -17.93 -2.58
N SER A 208 6.83 -17.97 -1.37
CA SER A 208 7.08 -16.96 -0.33
C SER A 208 8.48 -17.03 0.30
N ALA A 209 9.22 -18.12 0.12
CA ALA A 209 10.52 -18.30 0.76
C ALA A 209 11.59 -17.29 0.28
N ALA A 210 11.56 -16.87 -0.99
CA ALA A 210 12.50 -15.87 -1.51
C ALA A 210 12.13 -14.45 -1.05
N PRO A 211 10.87 -13.99 -1.20
CA PRO A 211 10.42 -12.73 -0.62
C PRO A 211 10.69 -12.59 0.87
N LEU A 212 10.41 -13.62 1.68
CA LEU A 212 10.66 -13.57 3.11
C LEU A 212 12.15 -13.46 3.47
N ARG A 213 13.04 -14.05 2.66
CA ARG A 213 14.49 -13.87 2.83
C ARG A 213 14.91 -12.44 2.51
N GLU A 214 14.32 -11.83 1.49
CA GLU A 214 14.55 -10.43 1.15
C GLU A 214 14.06 -9.48 2.25
N LEU A 215 12.96 -9.79 2.93
CA LEU A 215 12.49 -9.00 4.06
C LEU A 215 13.48 -8.98 5.24
N ALA A 216 14.36 -9.99 5.33
CA ALA A 216 15.45 -10.04 6.30
C ALA A 216 16.75 -9.40 5.78
N SER A 217 16.77 -8.86 4.56
CA SER A 217 17.94 -8.21 4.00
C SER A 217 18.23 -6.87 4.72
N PRO A 218 19.44 -6.32 4.61
CA PRO A 218 19.78 -5.00 5.14
C PRO A 218 18.97 -3.85 4.53
N SER A 219 18.39 -4.04 3.35
CA SER A 219 17.67 -3.02 2.59
C SER A 219 16.57 -3.67 1.74
N PRO A 220 15.51 -4.22 2.35
CA PRO A 220 14.43 -4.88 1.61
C PRO A 220 13.89 -3.96 0.51
N TRP A 221 13.95 -4.43 -0.74
CA TRP A 221 13.46 -3.69 -1.90
C TRP A 221 12.70 -4.61 -2.86
N LEU A 222 12.15 -4.05 -3.95
CA LEU A 222 11.36 -4.74 -4.98
C LEU A 222 12.21 -5.65 -5.91
N GLN A 223 13.23 -6.35 -5.40
CA GLN A 223 14.18 -7.10 -6.23
C GLN A 223 13.73 -8.52 -6.59
N TYR A 224 12.91 -9.16 -5.74
CA TYR A 224 12.47 -10.54 -5.96
C TYR A 224 11.01 -10.60 -6.37
N TYR A 225 10.81 -10.96 -7.64
CA TYR A 225 9.54 -11.36 -8.21
C TYR A 225 9.60 -12.84 -8.61
N ASP A 226 8.50 -13.57 -8.42
CA ASP A 226 8.35 -14.87 -9.04
C ASP A 226 7.89 -14.74 -10.49
N ASP A 227 8.14 -15.75 -11.32
CA ASP A 227 7.81 -15.76 -12.76
C ASP A 227 6.32 -15.49 -13.07
N TYR A 228 5.46 -15.66 -12.07
CA TYR A 228 4.01 -15.52 -12.17
C TYR A 228 3.47 -14.31 -11.39
N PHE A 229 4.35 -13.51 -10.77
CA PHE A 229 4.02 -12.32 -9.97
C PHE A 229 2.98 -12.56 -8.85
N PHE A 230 2.90 -13.79 -8.32
CA PHE A 230 2.02 -14.12 -7.20
C PHE A 230 2.58 -13.65 -5.86
N VAL A 231 3.91 -13.65 -5.68
CA VAL A 231 4.55 -13.34 -4.41
C VAL A 231 5.85 -12.56 -4.62
N ASN A 232 5.83 -11.29 -4.19
CA ASN A 232 6.97 -10.38 -4.22
C ASN A 232 7.37 -9.92 -2.81
N ALA A 233 8.62 -9.48 -2.66
CA ALA A 233 9.01 -8.66 -1.53
C ALA A 233 8.57 -7.21 -1.77
N TYR A 234 8.11 -6.53 -0.73
CA TYR A 234 7.79 -5.12 -0.78
C TYR A 234 8.73 -4.39 0.18
N GLY A 235 9.23 -3.24 -0.23
CA GLY A 235 10.08 -2.40 0.59
C GLY A 235 10.25 -1.08 -0.13
N VAL A 236 9.71 -0.02 0.46
CA VAL A 236 9.80 1.35 -0.06
C VAL A 236 10.01 2.28 1.14
N PHE A 237 10.63 3.44 0.91
CA PHE A 237 10.82 4.50 1.93
C PHE A 237 11.64 4.06 3.17
N GLY A 238 12.55 3.10 3.00
CA GLY A 238 13.59 2.82 4.01
C GLY A 238 14.58 3.98 4.14
N PHE A 239 14.80 4.70 3.04
CA PHE A 239 15.59 5.91 2.98
C PHE A 239 14.72 7.17 3.02
N ILE A 240 15.14 8.14 3.82
CA ILE A 240 14.51 9.46 3.97
C ILE A 240 15.58 10.52 3.78
N ASN A 241 15.36 11.37 2.79
CA ASN A 241 16.23 12.48 2.49
C ASN A 241 16.20 13.54 3.59
N GLN A 242 17.36 14.17 3.81
CA GLN A 242 17.48 15.31 4.73
C GLN A 242 17.19 16.63 4.05
N LYS A 243 17.30 16.68 2.72
CA LYS A 243 17.09 17.88 1.90
C LYS A 243 16.33 17.50 0.63
N ARG A 244 15.52 18.43 0.13
CA ARG A 244 14.90 18.33 -1.19
C ARG A 244 15.73 19.14 -2.18
N ILE A 245 16.09 18.52 -3.30
CA ILE A 245 16.71 19.22 -4.43
C ILE A 245 15.62 19.43 -5.47
N GLY A 246 15.47 20.66 -5.95
CA GLY A 246 14.48 21.03 -6.97
C GLY A 246 15.15 21.69 -8.17
N VAL A 247 14.52 21.56 -9.33
CA VAL A 247 14.93 22.27 -10.54
C VAL A 247 14.18 23.60 -10.59
N ALA A 248 14.90 24.71 -10.64
CA ALA A 248 14.35 26.02 -10.95
C ALA A 248 14.50 26.27 -12.46
N LEU A 249 13.37 26.43 -13.16
CA LEU A 249 13.34 26.79 -14.56
C LEU A 249 12.96 28.27 -14.67
N GLU A 250 13.58 28.97 -15.60
CA GLU A 250 13.25 30.35 -15.93
C GLU A 250 13.11 30.50 -17.44
N TYR A 251 12.26 31.41 -17.88
CA TYR A 251 12.06 31.72 -19.29
C TYR A 251 12.14 33.21 -19.54
N THR A 252 12.47 33.57 -20.78
CA THR A 252 12.53 34.95 -21.25
C THR A 252 11.99 35.05 -22.67
N HIS A 253 11.31 36.16 -22.97
CA HIS A 253 10.83 36.47 -24.32
C HIS A 253 11.70 37.53 -25.03
N ASP A 254 12.42 38.35 -24.26
CA ASP A 254 13.21 39.49 -24.74
C ASP A 254 14.72 39.26 -24.59
N GLY A 255 15.15 38.21 -23.86
CA GLY A 255 16.54 37.93 -23.52
C GLY A 255 17.07 38.73 -22.31
N PHE A 256 16.26 39.61 -21.72
CA PHE A 256 16.66 40.51 -20.63
C PHE A 256 15.85 40.28 -19.35
N SER A 257 14.55 40.06 -19.49
CA SER A 257 13.61 39.83 -18.41
C SER A 257 13.37 38.33 -18.26
N TRP A 258 13.79 37.77 -17.13
CA TRP A 258 13.61 36.36 -16.79
C TRP A 258 12.46 36.19 -15.81
N PHE A 259 11.61 35.20 -16.08
CA PHE A 259 10.44 34.88 -15.28
C PHE A 259 10.51 33.42 -14.81
N PRO A 260 10.07 33.11 -13.58
CA PRO A 260 10.06 31.74 -13.08
C PRO A 260 9.05 30.88 -13.87
N LEU A 261 9.45 29.66 -14.20
CA LEU A 261 8.61 28.63 -14.81
C LEU A 261 8.39 27.49 -13.80
N ASP A 262 7.31 27.60 -13.03
CA ASP A 262 6.98 26.60 -12.01
C ASP A 262 6.30 25.37 -12.60
N PHE A 263 6.61 24.21 -12.03
CA PHE A 263 5.85 22.99 -12.27
C PHE A 263 4.44 23.08 -11.64
N PRO A 264 3.44 22.38 -12.21
CA PRO A 264 2.08 22.42 -11.71
C PRO A 264 1.86 21.92 -10.27
N ALA A 265 2.72 21.09 -9.68
CA ALA A 265 2.51 20.57 -8.32
C ALA A 265 3.78 20.40 -7.49
N VAL A 266 4.95 20.24 -8.09
CA VAL A 266 6.23 20.26 -7.36
C VAL A 266 6.43 21.64 -6.72
N PRO A 267 6.93 21.72 -5.47
CA PRO A 267 7.30 23.00 -4.86
C PRO A 267 8.27 23.79 -5.72
N GLY A 268 7.92 25.04 -6.01
CA GLY A 268 8.71 26.00 -6.78
C GLY A 268 8.66 27.35 -6.09
N SER A 269 7.79 28.25 -6.54
CA SER A 269 7.56 29.54 -5.89
C SER A 269 7.15 29.43 -4.40
N PRO A 270 7.75 30.26 -3.50
CA PRO A 270 7.39 30.30 -2.08
C PRO A 270 6.01 30.93 -1.81
N ASP A 271 5.45 31.67 -2.76
CA ASP A 271 4.16 32.36 -2.63
C ASP A 271 2.97 31.44 -2.96
N ARG A 272 3.25 30.19 -3.33
CA ARG A 272 2.25 29.24 -3.81
C ARG A 272 2.00 28.14 -2.80
N MET A 273 0.74 27.95 -2.44
CA MET A 273 0.33 26.81 -1.62
C MET A 273 0.50 25.50 -2.42
N PRO A 274 1.06 24.43 -1.82
CA PRO A 274 1.23 23.15 -2.51
C PRO A 274 -0.10 22.51 -2.92
N ALA A 275 -0.12 21.89 -4.10
CA ALA A 275 -1.34 21.36 -4.70
C ALA A 275 -1.82 20.05 -4.04
N TYR A 276 -3.14 19.82 -4.06
CA TYR A 276 -3.75 18.54 -3.68
C TYR A 276 -4.16 17.78 -4.95
N ILE A 277 -3.37 16.78 -5.35
CA ILE A 277 -3.55 16.10 -6.67
C ILE A 277 -3.73 14.57 -6.58
N THR A 278 -3.72 14.01 -5.38
CA THR A 278 -3.97 12.57 -5.16
C THR A 278 -5.37 12.18 -5.67
N PRO A 279 -5.57 11.02 -6.33
CA PRO A 279 -4.65 9.88 -6.50
C PRO A 279 -3.65 10.01 -7.68
N TYR A 280 -3.71 11.09 -8.45
CA TYR A 280 -2.92 11.27 -9.66
C TYR A 280 -1.66 12.11 -9.41
N HIS A 281 -0.83 12.23 -10.45
CA HIS A 281 0.31 13.14 -10.49
C HIS A 281 0.61 13.53 -11.94
N TYR A 282 1.21 14.70 -12.13
CA TYR A 282 1.80 15.05 -13.42
C TYR A 282 3.09 14.26 -13.61
N ARG A 283 3.27 13.70 -14.81
CA ARG A 283 4.43 12.85 -15.10
C ARG A 283 5.74 13.62 -14.97
N ALA A 284 5.79 14.85 -15.49
CA ALA A 284 6.97 15.70 -15.42
C ALA A 284 7.36 15.99 -13.95
N ASP A 285 6.40 16.45 -13.14
CA ASP A 285 6.54 16.70 -11.70
C ASP A 285 7.12 15.51 -10.93
N TRP A 286 6.58 14.33 -11.18
CA TRP A 286 7.05 13.12 -10.51
C TRP A 286 8.45 12.71 -10.96
N GLN A 287 8.76 12.85 -12.25
CA GLN A 287 10.10 12.60 -12.79
C GLN A 287 11.14 13.60 -12.26
N VAL A 288 10.77 14.88 -12.08
CA VAL A 288 11.65 15.85 -11.41
C VAL A 288 12.06 15.32 -10.04
N TRP A 289 11.10 14.90 -9.22
CA TRP A 289 11.41 14.40 -7.88
C TRP A 289 12.25 13.13 -7.89
N ILE A 290 11.97 12.18 -8.80
CA ILE A 290 12.76 10.95 -8.94
C ILE A 290 14.22 11.28 -9.25
N GLU A 291 14.45 12.06 -10.30
CA GLU A 291 15.79 12.32 -10.81
C GLU A 291 16.59 13.23 -9.88
N THR A 292 15.96 14.04 -9.04
CA THR A 292 16.65 14.98 -8.14
C THR A 292 16.76 14.51 -6.70
N THR A 293 15.62 14.30 -6.03
CA THR A 293 15.58 14.03 -4.59
C THR A 293 15.62 12.53 -4.31
N ALA A 294 14.88 11.71 -5.07
CA ALA A 294 14.87 10.26 -4.84
C ALA A 294 16.19 9.60 -5.25
N SER A 295 16.86 10.09 -6.30
CA SER A 295 18.15 9.59 -6.79
C SER A 295 19.29 9.71 -5.76
N MET A 296 19.12 10.51 -4.71
CA MET A 296 20.05 10.62 -3.59
C MET A 296 20.01 9.42 -2.63
N GLU A 297 19.09 8.48 -2.83
CA GLU A 297 18.98 7.25 -2.04
C GLU A 297 20.29 6.47 -2.01
N GLY A 298 20.85 6.30 -0.80
CA GLY A 298 22.11 5.57 -0.59
C GLY A 298 23.40 6.33 -0.93
N ASN A 299 23.33 7.50 -1.57
CA ASN A 299 24.49 8.36 -1.85
C ASN A 299 24.19 9.85 -1.60
N PRO A 300 24.32 10.33 -0.35
CA PRO A 300 24.09 11.75 -0.03
C PRO A 300 25.06 12.71 -0.73
N ALA A 301 26.22 12.22 -1.19
CA ALA A 301 27.18 13.04 -1.93
C ALA A 301 26.74 13.30 -3.38
N ALA A 302 25.74 12.55 -3.88
CA ALA A 302 25.15 12.77 -5.20
C ALA A 302 24.59 14.19 -5.39
N ILE A 303 24.24 14.89 -4.29
CA ILE A 303 23.86 16.33 -4.32
C ILE A 303 24.92 17.18 -5.03
N TRP A 304 26.20 16.88 -4.77
CA TRP A 304 27.32 17.62 -5.33
C TRP A 304 27.73 17.11 -6.70
N GLU A 305 27.45 15.84 -7.02
CA GLU A 305 27.66 15.26 -8.35
C GLU A 305 26.54 15.60 -9.33
N PHE A 306 25.43 16.20 -8.85
CA PHE A 306 24.33 16.71 -9.65
C PHE A 306 24.74 17.94 -10.47
N HIS A 307 25.66 17.73 -11.42
CA HIS A 307 26.23 18.77 -12.27
C HIS A 307 25.46 18.93 -13.59
N GLY A 308 24.36 18.20 -13.80
CA GLY A 308 23.62 18.19 -15.06
C GLY A 308 22.12 18.40 -14.88
N LEU A 309 21.53 19.20 -15.78
CA LEU A 309 20.09 19.22 -16.00
C LEU A 309 19.62 17.80 -16.34
N PRO A 310 18.60 17.23 -15.65
CA PRO A 310 18.10 15.89 -15.94
C PRO A 310 17.77 15.73 -17.43
N ASP A 311 18.07 14.57 -18.02
CA ASP A 311 17.92 14.35 -19.46
C ASP A 311 16.48 14.57 -19.93
N PHE A 312 15.49 14.19 -19.11
CA PHE A 312 14.09 14.42 -19.44
C PHE A 312 13.74 15.91 -19.52
N ILE A 313 14.38 16.78 -18.72
CA ILE A 313 14.18 18.22 -18.81
C ILE A 313 14.78 18.76 -20.10
N ARG A 314 15.96 18.27 -20.52
CA ARG A 314 16.56 18.67 -21.81
C ARG A 314 15.63 18.34 -22.98
N VAL A 315 15.07 17.13 -22.97
CA VAL A 315 14.10 16.68 -23.99
C VAL A 315 12.80 17.48 -23.92
N LEU A 316 12.29 17.74 -22.71
CA LEU A 316 11.09 18.54 -22.48
C LEU A 316 11.25 19.95 -23.05
N VAL A 317 12.34 20.64 -22.70
CA VAL A 317 12.65 21.99 -23.21
C VAL A 317 12.79 21.98 -24.73
N ALA A 318 13.52 21.02 -25.30
CA ALA A 318 13.67 20.91 -26.74
C ALA A 318 12.32 20.74 -27.47
N LYS A 319 11.40 19.95 -26.92
CA LYS A 319 10.06 19.78 -27.47
C LYS A 319 9.20 21.03 -27.34
N VAL A 320 9.23 21.69 -26.19
CA VAL A 320 8.51 22.95 -25.98
C VAL A 320 8.99 24.03 -26.96
N LEU A 321 10.31 24.14 -27.16
CA LEU A 321 10.90 25.07 -28.13
C LEU A 321 10.56 24.70 -29.59
N ALA A 322 10.30 23.43 -29.87
CA ALA A 322 9.81 22.95 -31.18
C ALA A 322 8.29 23.19 -31.39
N GLY A 323 7.59 23.76 -30.40
CA GLY A 323 6.15 24.04 -30.48
C GLY A 323 5.23 22.87 -30.11
N ASP A 324 5.76 21.82 -29.46
CA ASP A 324 4.96 20.70 -28.98
C ASP A 324 4.15 21.11 -27.73
N THR A 325 2.86 21.34 -27.94
CA THR A 325 1.91 21.74 -26.88
C THR A 325 1.58 20.62 -25.90
N GLN A 326 1.94 19.36 -26.19
CA GLN A 326 1.71 18.20 -25.32
C GLN A 326 2.98 17.73 -24.60
N ALA A 327 4.11 18.44 -24.76
CA ALA A 327 5.38 18.00 -24.19
C ALA A 327 5.36 17.87 -22.65
N ALA A 328 4.54 18.66 -21.97
CA ALA A 328 4.47 18.76 -20.50
C ALA A 328 3.20 18.15 -19.87
N SER A 329 2.24 17.69 -20.68
CA SER A 329 0.98 17.05 -20.23
C SER A 329 1.18 15.57 -19.94
#